data_AF-A0A6I7X1V8-F1
#
_entry.id   AF-A0A6I7X1V8-F1
#
_cell.length_a   1.000
_cell.length_b   1.000
_cell.length_c   1.000
_cell.angle_alpha   90.00
_cell.angle_beta   90.00
_cell.angle_gamma   90.00
#
_symmetry.space_group_name_H-M   'P 1'
#
loop_
_entity.id
_entity.type
_entity.pdbx_description
1 polymer ?
#
loop_
_entity_poly.entity_id
_entity_poly.type
_entity_poly.pdbx_seq_one_letter_code
_entity_poly.pdbx_strand_id
1 'polypeptide(L)'
;MNAPATFIQSYIDNLNDALNQLKPGAALTRIQAAWLGTCLTGILLMNSVCWAKFERASLGDCKVAALSWVFRKASIPWDWLLRVSVVLILKRYGITEAEVSQLLSS
;
A
#
# COMPACT_ATOMS: atom_id res chain seq x y z
N MET A 1 -3.46 1.29 -17.57
CA MET A 1 -3.00 0.78 -16.26
C MET A 1 -2.79 -0.71 -16.41
N ASN A 2 -1.54 -1.17 -16.34
CA ASN A 2 -1.26 -2.60 -16.30
C ASN A 2 -1.75 -3.17 -14.96
N ALA A 3 -2.28 -4.39 -14.96
CA ALA A 3 -2.83 -4.99 -13.75
C ALA A 3 -1.72 -5.24 -12.71
N PRO A 4 -1.95 -4.96 -11.41
CA PRO A 4 -1.00 -5.33 -10.36
C PRO A 4 -0.87 -6.86 -10.28
N ALA A 5 0.26 -7.34 -9.75
CA ALA A 5 0.42 -8.77 -9.50
C ALA A 5 -0.74 -9.29 -8.63
N THR A 6 -1.22 -10.50 -8.90
CA THR A 6 -2.40 -11.08 -8.22
C THR A 6 -2.25 -11.10 -6.70
N PHE A 7 -1.05 -11.38 -6.19
CA PHE A 7 -0.75 -11.31 -4.76
C PHE A 7 -0.90 -9.89 -4.19
N ILE A 8 -0.48 -8.87 -4.94
CA ILE A 8 -0.58 -7.46 -4.54
C ILE A 8 -2.05 -7.02 -4.54
N GLN A 9 -2.84 -7.48 -5.50
CA GLN A 9 -4.27 -7.22 -5.52
C GLN A 9 -4.94 -7.80 -4.28
N SER A 10 -4.69 -9.07 -3.97
CA SER A 10 -5.21 -9.70 -2.75
C SER A 10 -4.76 -8.97 -1.47
N TYR A 11 -3.51 -8.50 -1.41
CA TYR A 11 -3.04 -7.69 -0.29
C TYR A 11 -3.82 -6.37 -0.15
N ILE A 12 -4.08 -5.67 -1.26
CA ILE A 12 -4.84 -4.41 -1.25
C ILE A 12 -6.29 -4.63 -0.86
N ASP A 13 -6.90 -5.73 -1.30
CA ASP A 13 -8.27 -6.09 -0.94
C ASP A 13 -8.38 -6.33 0.57
N ASN A 14 -7.47 -7.13 1.14
CA ASN A 14 -7.38 -7.34 2.59
C ASN A 14 -7.15 -6.02 3.37
N LEU A 15 -6.35 -5.11 2.80
CA LEU A 15 -6.06 -3.82 3.41
C LEU A 15 -7.30 -2.91 3.42
N ASN A 16 -8.07 -2.90 2.33
CA ASN A 16 -9.34 -2.19 2.26
C ASN A 16 -10.38 -2.76 3.23
N ASP A 17 -10.48 -4.08 3.34
CA ASP A 17 -11.39 -4.72 4.29
C ASP A 17 -11.03 -4.37 5.73
N ALA A 18 -9.74 -4.41 6.09
CA ALA A 18 -9.27 -4.04 7.42
C ALA A 18 -9.44 -2.55 7.71
N LEU A 19 -9.26 -1.67 6.72
CA LEU A 19 -9.56 -0.24 6.86
C LEU A 19 -11.05 0.01 7.11
N ASN A 20 -11.93 -0.67 6.37
CA ASN A 20 -13.37 -0.56 6.55
C ASN A 20 -13.85 -1.05 7.92
N GLN A 21 -13.25 -2.12 8.44
CA GLN A 21 -13.54 -2.63 9.78
C GLN A 21 -13.14 -1.65 10.88
N LEU A 22 -12.02 -0.93 10.71
CA LEU A 22 -11.50 0.00 11.71
C LEU A 22 -12.21 1.36 11.66
N LYS A 23 -12.51 1.85 10.46
CA LYS A 23 -13.24 3.10 10.26
C LYS A 23 -14.08 3.02 8.99
N PRO A 24 -15.41 2.92 9.11
CA PRO A 24 -16.31 2.95 7.97
C PRO A 24 -16.07 4.21 7.12
N GLY A 25 -15.85 4.03 5.81
CA GLY A 25 -15.57 5.13 4.89
C GLY A 25 -14.10 5.53 4.75
N ALA A 26 -13.17 4.84 5.44
CA ALA A 26 -11.73 5.04 5.27
C ALA A 26 -11.10 4.17 4.17
N ALA A 27 -11.88 3.35 3.46
CA ALA A 27 -11.41 2.53 2.36
C ALA A 27 -10.81 3.36 1.22
N LEU A 28 -9.84 2.78 0.53
CA LEU A 28 -9.25 3.38 -0.65
C LEU A 28 -10.27 3.40 -1.78
N THR A 29 -10.34 4.52 -2.50
CA THR A 29 -11.03 4.56 -3.78
C THR A 29 -10.38 3.61 -4.77
N ARG A 30 -11.13 3.15 -5.78
CA ARG A 30 -10.62 2.23 -6.82
C ARG A 30 -9.36 2.77 -7.52
N ILE A 31 -9.28 4.09 -7.72
CA ILE A 31 -8.13 4.75 -8.32
C ILE A 31 -6.92 4.72 -7.38
N GLN A 32 -7.12 5.03 -6.10
CA GLN A 32 -6.04 4.97 -5.09
C GLN A 32 -5.50 3.55 -4.94
N ALA A 33 -6.39 2.55 -4.87
CA ALA A 33 -6.02 1.14 -4.82
C ALA A 33 -5.20 0.71 -6.05
N ALA A 34 -5.62 1.09 -7.26
CA ALA A 34 -4.90 0.78 -8.49
C ALA A 34 -3.49 1.42 -8.53
N TRP A 35 -3.38 2.68 -8.09
CA TRP A 35 -2.09 3.36 -7.98
C TRP A 35 -1.17 2.71 -6.95
N LEU A 36 -1.72 2.37 -5.78
CA LEU A 36 -0.97 1.70 -4.72
C LEU A 36 -0.48 0.32 -5.19
N GLY A 37 -1.31 -0.44 -5.91
CA GLY A 37 -0.93 -1.71 -6.51
C GLY A 37 0.16 -1.57 -7.57
N THR A 38 0.09 -0.52 -8.39
CA THR A 38 1.14 -0.21 -9.37
C THR A 38 2.47 0.11 -8.66
N CYS A 39 2.44 0.94 -7.61
CA CYS A 39 3.62 1.29 -6.82
C CYS A 39 4.24 0.05 -6.16
N LEU A 40 3.44 -0.78 -5.50
CA LEU A 40 3.91 -2.01 -4.86
C LEU A 40 4.49 -3.00 -5.88
N THR A 41 3.85 -3.13 -7.05
CA THR A 41 4.34 -4.00 -8.13
C THR A 41 5.69 -3.48 -8.64
N GLY A 42 5.83 -2.17 -8.82
CA GLY A 42 7.08 -1.55 -9.23
C GLY A 42 8.20 -1.74 -8.21
N ILE A 43 7.93 -1.57 -6.92
CA ILE A 43 8.91 -1.80 -5.85
C ILE A 43 9.36 -3.25 -5.84
N LEU A 44 8.41 -4.20 -5.93
CA LEU A 44 8.70 -5.63 -5.95
C LEU A 44 9.54 -6.02 -7.16
N LEU A 45 9.19 -5.54 -8.36
CA LEU A 45 9.90 -5.85 -9.60
C LEU A 45 11.32 -5.25 -9.61
N MET A 46 11.48 -4.04 -9.07
CA MET A 46 12.76 -3.32 -9.09
C MET A 46 13.66 -3.64 -7.89
N ASN A 47 13.12 -4.32 -6.87
CA ASN A 47 13.73 -4.49 -5.54
C ASN A 47 14.32 -3.19 -4.97
N SER A 48 13.69 -2.05 -5.30
CA SER A 48 14.16 -0.71 -4.95
C SER A 48 13.04 0.31 -5.16
N VAL A 49 13.05 1.37 -4.35
CA VAL A 49 12.12 2.50 -4.47
C VAL A 49 12.73 3.57 -5.39
N CYS A 50 13.03 3.20 -6.63
CA CYS A 50 13.62 4.12 -7.62
C CYS A 50 12.63 4.40 -8.76
N TRP A 51 11.88 5.50 -8.65
CA TRP A 51 10.85 5.87 -9.63
C TRP A 51 11.39 6.12 -11.03
N ALA A 52 12.60 6.68 -11.16
CA ALA A 52 13.25 6.86 -12.47
C ALA A 52 13.65 5.53 -13.13
N LYS A 53 13.97 4.50 -12.33
CA LYS A 53 14.20 3.14 -12.84
C LYS A 53 12.89 2.50 -13.27
N PHE A 54 11.82 2.69 -12.50
CA PHE A 54 10.50 2.17 -12.84
C PHE A 54 9.90 2.82 -14.08
N GLU A 55 9.97 4.15 -14.23
CA GLU A 55 9.51 4.86 -15.42
C GLU A 55 10.21 4.33 -16.68
N ARG A 56 11.54 4.18 -16.64
CA ARG A 56 12.33 3.59 -17.73
C ARG A 56 11.90 2.16 -18.05
N ALA A 57 11.70 1.33 -17.02
CA ALA A 57 11.26 -0.06 -17.20
C ALA A 57 9.82 -0.17 -17.73
N SER A 58 8.97 0.80 -17.42
CA SER A 58 7.61 0.92 -17.96
C SER A 58 7.56 1.59 -19.33
N LEU A 59 8.70 1.84 -19.98
CA LEU A 59 8.78 2.55 -21.27
C LEU A 59 8.06 3.91 -21.28
N GLY A 60 7.99 4.59 -20.12
CA GLY A 60 7.31 5.88 -19.97
C GLY A 60 5.81 5.82 -19.66
N ASP A 61 5.20 4.62 -19.58
CA ASP A 61 3.77 4.47 -19.24
C ASP A 61 3.47 4.94 -17.81
N CYS A 62 4.42 4.80 -16.89
CA CYS A 62 4.30 5.25 -15.50
C CYS A 62 5.30 6.36 -15.21
N LYS A 63 4.86 7.61 -15.38
CA LYS A 63 5.72 8.78 -15.14
C LYS A 63 6.14 8.91 -13.68
N VAL A 64 7.37 9.35 -13.43
CA VAL A 64 7.87 9.66 -12.07
C VAL A 64 6.94 10.67 -11.37
N ALA A 65 6.45 11.66 -12.11
CA ALA A 65 5.53 12.67 -11.59
C ALA A 65 4.20 12.05 -11.15
N ALA A 66 3.69 11.05 -11.86
CA ALA A 66 2.44 10.39 -11.53
C ALA A 66 2.59 9.49 -10.29
N LEU A 67 3.71 8.78 -10.16
CA LEU A 67 4.04 8.01 -8.94
C LEU A 67 4.20 8.93 -7.73
N SER A 68 4.91 10.05 -7.91
CA SER A 68 5.10 11.05 -6.86
C SER A 68 3.79 11.73 -6.47
N TRP A 69 2.85 11.89 -7.42
CA TRP A 69 1.53 12.45 -7.16
C TRP A 69 0.72 11.60 -6.18
N VAL A 70 0.84 10.27 -6.25
CA VAL A 70 0.14 9.37 -5.32
C VAL A 70 0.52 9.70 -3.88
N PHE A 71 1.82 9.77 -3.58
CA PHE A 71 2.30 10.04 -2.22
C PHE A 71 2.05 11.48 -1.75
N ARG A 72 2.05 12.45 -2.67
CA ARG A 72 1.97 13.88 -2.30
C ARG A 72 0.55 14.44 -2.30
N LYS A 73 -0.33 13.93 -3.16
CA LYS A 73 -1.61 14.58 -3.48
C LYS A 73 -2.81 13.65 -3.49
N ALA A 74 -2.62 12.33 -3.50
CA ALA A 74 -3.75 11.44 -3.25
C ALA A 74 -4.20 11.61 -1.80
N SER A 75 -5.51 11.81 -1.61
CA SER A 75 -6.13 11.91 -0.28
C SER A 75 -6.25 10.51 0.37
N ILE A 76 -5.11 9.84 0.53
CA ILE A 76 -4.98 8.53 1.15
C ILE A 76 -4.74 8.75 2.64
N PRO A 77 -5.50 8.09 3.54
CA PRO A 77 -5.25 8.16 4.98
C PRO A 77 -3.99 7.35 5.34
N TRP A 78 -2.81 7.90 5.05
CA TRP A 78 -1.51 7.21 5.15
C TRP A 78 -1.23 6.65 6.54
N ASP A 79 -1.55 7.37 7.61
CA ASP A 79 -1.34 6.92 8.99
C ASP A 79 -2.12 5.64 9.30
N TRP A 80 -3.40 5.61 8.94
CA TRP A 80 -4.26 4.45 9.13
C TRP A 80 -3.86 3.30 8.21
N LEU A 81 -3.49 3.61 6.97
CA LEU A 81 -3.03 2.62 6.00
C LEU A 81 -1.75 1.93 6.49
N LEU A 82 -0.80 2.68 7.04
CA LEU A 82 0.44 2.14 7.61
C LEU A 82 0.17 1.31 8.87
N ARG A 83 -0.70 1.80 9.77
CA ARG A 83 -1.04 1.07 10.98
C ARG A 83 -1.71 -0.27 10.65
N VAL A 84 -2.68 -0.26 9.75
CA VAL A 84 -3.40 -1.47 9.32
C VAL A 84 -2.49 -2.43 8.56
N SER A 85 -1.59 -1.92 7.70
CA SER A 85 -0.64 -2.79 6.98
C SER A 85 0.28 -3.54 7.95
N VAL A 86 0.84 -2.86 8.95
CA VAL A 86 1.69 -3.49 9.97
C VAL A 86 0.90 -4.54 10.74
N VAL A 87 -0.32 -4.22 11.20
CA VAL A 87 -1.18 -5.18 11.91
C VAL A 87 -1.49 -6.41 11.05
N LEU A 88 -1.78 -6.24 9.76
CA LEU A 88 -2.03 -7.36 8.83
C LEU A 88 -0.80 -8.25 8.67
N ILE A 89 0.39 -7.65 8.56
CA ILE A 89 1.66 -8.38 8.44
C ILE A 89 1.93 -9.16 9.74
N LEU A 90 1.81 -8.53 10.90
CA LEU A 90 2.00 -9.17 12.20
C LEU A 90 1.05 -10.37 12.38
N LYS A 91 -0.23 -10.19 12.08
CA LYS A 91 -1.23 -11.27 12.10
C LYS A 91 -0.88 -12.41 11.14
N ARG A 92 -0.41 -12.10 9.94
CA ARG A 92 0.03 -13.12 8.96
C ARG A 92 1.20 -13.96 9.49
N TYR A 93 2.08 -13.38 10.29
CA TYR A 93 3.18 -14.10 10.93
C TYR A 93 2.84 -14.72 12.29
N GLY A 94 1.57 -14.68 12.72
CA GLY A 94 1.14 -15.25 14.00
C GLY A 94 1.59 -14.45 15.22
N ILE A 95 2.03 -13.20 15.03
CA ILE A 95 2.40 -12.30 16.12
C ILE A 95 1.11 -11.65 16.63
N THR A 96 0.47 -12.32 17.58
CA THR A 96 -0.76 -11.85 18.22
C THR A 96 -0.54 -11.69 19.73
N GLU A 97 -0.67 -10.42 20.17
CA GLU A 97 -1.02 -9.95 21.52
C GLU A 97 -0.01 -9.91 22.67
N ALA A 98 1.15 -10.58 22.65
CA ALA A 98 2.04 -10.52 23.83
C ALA A 98 2.87 -9.21 23.98
N GLU A 99 3.13 -8.45 22.91
CA GLU A 99 4.16 -7.38 22.97
C GLU A 99 3.68 -5.98 22.52
N VAL A 100 2.47 -5.87 21.94
CA VAL A 100 2.00 -4.59 21.38
C VAL A 100 1.34 -3.68 22.43
N SER A 101 0.93 -4.24 23.59
CA SER A 101 0.30 -3.44 24.65
C SER A 101 1.28 -2.49 25.38
N GLN A 102 2.60 -2.68 25.23
CA GLN A 102 3.62 -1.77 25.78
C GLN A 102 3.99 -0.61 24.84
N LEU A 103 3.68 -0.70 23.54
CA LEU A 103 4.07 0.34 22.55
C LEU A 103 3.00 1.43 22.35
N LEU A 104 1.82 1.29 22.95
CA LEU A 104 0.74 2.28 22.87
C LEU A 104 0.55 3.06 24.20
N SER A 105 1.42 2.83 25.18
CA SER A 105 1.44 3.51 26.49
C SER A 105 2.71 4.35 26.72
N SER A 106 3.46 4.71 25.68
CA SER A 106 4.64 5.59 25.72
C SER A 106 4.59 6.58 24.58
#